data_AF-A0A968XQA2-F1
#
_entry.id   AF-A0A968XQA2-F1
#
_cell.length_a   1.000
_cell.length_b   1.000
_cell.length_c   1.000
_cell.angle_alpha   90.00
_cell.angle_beta   90.00
_cell.angle_gamma   90.00
#
_symmetry.space_group_name_H-M   'P 1'
#
loop_
_entity.id
_entity.type
_entity.pdbx_description
1 polymer ?
#
loop_
_entity_poly.entity_id
_entity_poly.type
_entity_poly.pdbx_seq_one_letter_code
_entity_poly.pdbx_strand_id
1 'polypeptide(L)'
;LPSVDSRDPDAQLIDLAGDGLPDLVIARGEYLEWYRSVGKRGFETGRRVHLPGDERESPRLIFRDETRAVVFADMTGDGLADVVCVSRAGVHYWPNRGYGRFGRRVAMAGVGVLEHSDQFLASAGQARRHRWNWAG
;
A
#
# COMPACT_ATOMS: atom_id res chain seq x y z
N LEU A 1 23.64 4.67 11.56
CA LEU A 1 22.37 4.37 10.86
C LEU A 1 21.24 4.85 11.77
N PRO A 2 20.25 5.63 11.30
CA PRO A 2 19.08 5.89 12.11
C PRO A 2 18.45 4.55 12.49
N SER A 3 18.21 4.35 13.77
CA SER A 3 17.60 3.14 14.33
C SER A 3 16.10 3.21 14.09
N VAL A 4 15.68 2.92 12.86
CA VAL A 4 14.26 2.73 12.56
C VAL A 4 13.86 1.39 13.16
N ASP A 5 12.90 1.38 14.09
CA ASP A 5 12.38 0.14 14.67
C ASP A 5 11.54 -0.57 13.61
N SER A 6 12.10 -1.59 12.97
CA SER A 6 11.40 -2.41 11.99
C SER A 6 10.21 -3.20 12.57
N ARG A 7 9.99 -3.13 13.89
CA ARG A 7 8.84 -3.73 14.58
C ARG A 7 7.72 -2.72 14.80
N ASP A 8 7.85 -1.51 14.26
CA ASP A 8 6.76 -0.53 14.30
C ASP A 8 5.51 -1.15 13.67
N PRO A 9 4.38 -1.17 14.40
CA PRO A 9 3.17 -1.83 13.93
C PRO A 9 2.58 -1.19 12.66
N ASP A 10 2.96 0.04 12.34
CA ASP A 10 2.52 0.79 11.17
C ASP A 10 3.59 0.85 10.08
N ALA A 11 4.67 0.06 10.21
CA ALA A 11 5.70 -0.08 9.19
C ALA A 11 5.28 -1.10 8.11
N GLN A 12 5.50 -0.72 6.86
CA GLN A 12 5.29 -1.55 5.68
C GLN A 12 6.49 -1.44 4.74
N LEU A 13 6.77 -2.50 3.99
CA LEU A 13 7.78 -2.54 2.95
C LEU A 13 7.12 -2.49 1.58
N ILE A 14 7.24 -1.36 0.88
CA ILE A 14 6.52 -1.05 -0.36
C ILE A 14 7.47 -0.33 -1.32
N ASP A 15 7.49 -0.73 -2.59
CA ASP A 15 8.22 0.02 -3.62
C ASP A 15 7.44 1.29 -4.01
N LEU A 16 7.67 2.39 -3.28
CA LEU A 16 7.04 3.68 -3.57
C LEU A 16 7.81 4.47 -4.64
N ALA A 17 9.09 4.17 -4.84
CA ALA A 17 9.94 4.83 -5.82
C ALA A 17 9.76 4.29 -7.25
N GLY A 18 9.24 3.07 -7.40
CA GLY A 18 9.13 2.36 -8.67
C GLY A 18 10.46 1.83 -9.19
N ASP A 19 11.44 1.63 -8.31
CA ASP A 19 12.78 1.15 -8.70
C ASP A 19 12.99 -0.35 -8.46
N GLY A 20 11.92 -1.05 -8.09
CA GLY A 20 11.90 -2.49 -7.80
C GLY A 20 12.45 -2.83 -6.41
N LEU A 21 12.83 -1.84 -5.60
CA LEU A 21 13.31 -2.05 -4.25
C LEU A 21 12.22 -1.66 -3.23
N PRO A 22 11.90 -2.54 -2.27
CA PRO A 22 10.93 -2.21 -1.24
C PRO A 22 11.49 -1.13 -0.31
N ASP A 23 10.83 0.02 -0.28
CA ASP A 23 11.10 1.10 0.65
C ASP A 23 10.41 0.84 1.99
N LEU A 24 10.95 1.42 3.07
CA LEU A 24 10.30 1.38 4.37
C LEU A 24 9.41 2.60 4.53
N VAL A 25 8.12 2.35 4.77
CA VAL A 25 7.08 3.35 4.96
C VAL A 25 6.45 3.15 6.31
N ILE A 26 6.34 4.21 7.10
CA ILE A 26 5.66 4.17 8.39
C ILE A 26 4.54 5.19 8.42
N ALA A 27 3.30 4.72 8.59
CA ALA A 27 2.13 5.56 8.60
C ALA A 27 1.95 6.27 9.95
N ARG A 28 1.62 7.57 9.92
CA ARG A 28 1.41 8.43 11.09
C ARG A 28 0.11 9.24 11.00
N GLY A 29 -0.89 8.72 10.26
CA GLY A 29 -2.17 9.38 10.03
C GLY A 29 -2.07 10.49 8.97
N GLU A 30 -1.61 11.68 9.38
CA GLU A 30 -1.56 12.89 8.52
C GLU A 30 -0.23 13.04 7.75
N TYR A 31 0.71 12.14 8.00
CA TYR A 31 1.95 12.02 7.22
C TYR A 31 2.43 10.58 7.23
N LEU A 32 3.37 10.28 6.34
CA LEU A 32 4.18 9.07 6.38
C LEU A 32 5.64 9.44 6.57
N GLU A 33 6.37 8.55 7.24
CA GLU A 33 7.82 8.54 7.21
C GLU A 33 8.25 7.58 6.12
N TRP A 34 9.01 8.07 5.15
CA TRP A 34 9.49 7.25 4.05
C TRP A 34 11.01 7.23 4.03
N TYR A 35 11.54 6.01 4.03
CA TYR A 35 12.95 5.70 3.94
C TYR A 35 13.15 4.92 2.64
N ARG A 36 13.70 5.61 1.63
CA ARG A 36 13.95 4.99 0.33
C ARG A 36 15.03 3.92 0.45
N SER A 37 14.80 2.77 -0.17
CA SER A 37 15.76 1.69 -0.25
C SER A 37 16.87 2.01 -1.24
N VAL A 38 18.10 1.71 -0.85
CA VAL A 38 19.29 1.75 -1.72
C VAL A 38 19.91 0.35 -1.83
N GLY A 39 19.07 -0.68 -1.68
CA GLY A 39 19.43 -2.08 -1.77
C GLY A 39 20.29 -2.52 -0.58
N LYS A 40 21.43 -3.17 -0.87
CA LYS A 40 22.35 -3.68 0.18
C LYS A 40 22.96 -2.59 1.05
N ARG A 41 22.88 -1.32 0.63
CA ARG A 41 23.35 -0.16 1.42
C ARG A 41 22.36 0.24 2.52
N GLY A 42 21.18 -0.38 2.58
CA GLY A 42 20.13 -0.08 3.54
C GLY A 42 19.15 0.96 3.00
N PHE A 43 18.79 1.91 3.86
CA PHE A 43 17.84 2.97 3.54
C PHE A 43 18.49 4.35 3.61
N GLU A 44 18.01 5.27 2.78
CA GLU A 44 18.34 6.69 2.86
C GLU A 44 17.77 7.33 4.13
N THR A 45 18.16 8.58 4.39
CA THR A 45 17.58 9.37 5.47
C THR A 45 16.07 9.50 5.26
N GLY A 46 15.33 9.16 6.31
CA GLY A 46 13.88 9.25 6.32
C GLY A 46 13.39 10.66 6.06
N ARG A 47 12.36 10.77 5.23
CA ARG A 47 11.67 12.03 4.97
C ARG A 47 10.21 11.93 5.37
N ARG A 48 9.66 13.03 5.86
CA ARG A 48 8.24 13.15 6.15
C ARG A 48 7.52 13.60 4.89
N VAL A 49 6.48 12.86 4.53
CA VAL A 49 5.60 13.19 3.41
C VAL A 49 4.22 13.45 3.99
N HIS A 50 3.74 14.68 3.87
CA HIS A 50 2.42 15.06 4.35
C HIS A 50 1.33 14.49 3.44
N LEU A 51 0.30 13.95 4.07
CA LEU A 51 -0.90 13.43 3.44
C LEU A 51 -2.06 14.34 3.84
N PRO A 52 -2.61 15.16 2.93
CA PRO A 52 -3.80 15.96 3.20
C PRO A 52 -4.92 15.12 3.84
N GLY A 53 -5.59 15.68 4.85
CA GLY A 53 -6.65 14.98 5.58
C GLY A 53 -7.92 14.70 4.76
N ASP A 54 -8.11 15.34 3.60
CA ASP A 54 -9.22 15.04 2.68
C ASP A 54 -8.90 13.80 1.84
N GLU A 55 -9.64 12.72 2.08
CA GLU A 55 -9.52 11.47 1.34
C GLU A 55 -9.83 11.61 -0.16
N ARG A 56 -10.46 12.70 -0.61
CA ARG A 56 -10.64 12.99 -2.04
C ARG A 56 -9.34 13.41 -2.71
N GLU A 57 -8.39 13.95 -1.96
CA GLU A 57 -7.15 14.54 -2.45
C GLU A 57 -5.93 13.67 -2.14
N SER A 58 -5.97 12.89 -1.06
CA SER A 58 -4.84 12.09 -0.60
C SER A 58 -5.31 10.81 0.11
N PRO A 59 -4.53 9.72 0.08
CA PRO A 59 -4.86 8.54 0.87
C PRO A 59 -4.73 8.80 2.37
N ARG A 60 -5.57 8.14 3.16
CA ARG A 60 -5.33 7.92 4.61
C ARG A 60 -4.77 6.51 4.80
N LEU A 61 -3.50 6.43 5.19
CA LEU A 61 -2.82 5.16 5.44
C LEU A 61 -3.08 4.71 6.87
N ILE A 62 -4.11 3.89 7.06
CA ILE A 62 -4.37 3.19 8.32
C ILE A 62 -4.31 1.69 8.02
N PHE A 63 -3.21 1.04 8.40
CA PHE A 63 -3.00 -0.38 8.09
C PHE A 63 -3.76 -1.31 9.03
N ARG A 64 -4.23 -0.80 10.17
CA ARG A 64 -4.91 -1.55 11.24
C ARG A 64 -6.34 -1.06 11.41
N ASP A 65 -7.07 -1.03 10.29
CA ASP A 65 -8.48 -0.69 10.27
C ASP A 65 -9.27 -1.96 9.96
N GLU A 66 -10.20 -2.34 10.83
CA GLU A 66 -11.02 -3.55 10.64
C GLU A 66 -12.11 -3.34 9.57
N THR A 67 -12.39 -2.08 9.21
CA THR A 67 -13.48 -1.72 8.28
C THR A 67 -13.01 -1.52 6.84
N ARG A 68 -11.70 -1.39 6.63
CA ARG A 68 -11.07 -1.21 5.32
C ARG A 68 -9.67 -1.80 5.29
N ALA A 69 -9.28 -2.30 4.12
CA ALA A 69 -7.91 -2.72 3.87
C ALA A 69 -7.20 -1.68 2.99
N VAL A 70 -5.98 -1.31 3.36
CA VAL A 70 -5.07 -0.54 2.50
C VAL A 70 -4.06 -1.50 1.89
N VAL A 71 -4.02 -1.57 0.57
CA VAL A 71 -3.08 -2.38 -0.21
C VAL A 71 -2.38 -1.50 -1.25
N PHE A 72 -1.31 -2.02 -1.84
CA PHE A 72 -0.51 -1.32 -2.85
C PHE A 72 -0.47 -2.13 -4.14
N ALA A 73 -0.82 -1.49 -5.26
CA ALA A 73 -0.87 -2.14 -6.56
C ALA A 73 -0.77 -1.09 -7.69
N ASP A 74 -0.19 -1.46 -8.83
CA ASP A 74 -0.21 -0.62 -10.03
C ASP A 74 -1.59 -0.67 -10.69
N MET A 75 -2.43 0.33 -10.38
CA MET A 75 -3.80 0.46 -10.89
C MET A 75 -3.87 1.35 -12.13
N THR A 76 -2.85 2.20 -12.34
CA THR A 76 -2.77 3.10 -13.49
C THR A 76 -2.01 2.54 -14.68
N GLY A 77 -1.21 1.48 -14.47
CA GLY A 77 -0.34 0.87 -15.48
C GLY A 77 0.96 1.65 -15.72
N ASP A 78 1.35 2.53 -14.79
CA ASP A 78 2.57 3.35 -14.90
C ASP A 78 3.80 2.71 -14.24
N GLY A 79 3.63 1.53 -13.64
CA GLY A 79 4.68 0.80 -12.95
C GLY A 79 4.92 1.24 -11.51
N LEU A 80 4.18 2.23 -11.00
CA LEU A 80 4.26 2.66 -9.60
C LEU A 80 3.17 1.99 -8.77
N ALA A 81 3.50 1.65 -7.53
CA ALA A 81 2.52 1.11 -6.60
C ALA A 81 1.57 2.22 -6.12
N ASP A 82 0.34 2.23 -6.62
CA ASP A 82 -0.74 3.09 -6.16
C ASP A 82 -1.24 2.66 -4.78
N VAL A 83 -1.80 3.60 -4.02
CA VAL A 83 -2.52 3.25 -2.78
C VAL A 83 -3.92 2.82 -3.14
N VAL A 84 -4.34 1.64 -2.71
CA VAL A 84 -5.67 1.10 -2.92
C VAL A 84 -6.36 0.89 -1.57
N CYS A 85 -7.54 1.46 -1.41
CA CYS A 85 -8.40 1.23 -0.25
C CYS A 85 -9.60 0.38 -0.68
N VAL A 86 -9.76 -0.75 0.01
CA VAL A 86 -10.90 -1.66 -0.16
C VAL A 86 -11.76 -1.57 1.09
N SER A 87 -13.03 -1.23 0.93
CA SER A 87 -13.99 -1.12 2.03
C SER A 87 -15.38 -1.57 1.59
N ARG A 88 -16.35 -1.57 2.50
CA ARG A 88 -17.77 -1.79 2.16
C ARG A 88 -18.31 -0.74 1.17
N ALA A 89 -17.76 0.47 1.16
CA ALA A 89 -18.16 1.53 0.24
C ALA A 89 -17.64 1.32 -1.19
N GLY A 90 -16.78 0.31 -1.41
CA GLY A 90 -16.17 -0.01 -2.69
C GLY A 90 -14.65 0.05 -2.66
N VAL A 91 -14.07 0.02 -3.86
CA VAL A 91 -12.62 0.12 -4.08
C VAL A 91 -12.27 1.50 -4.61
N HIS A 92 -11.33 2.16 -3.93
CA HIS A 92 -10.77 3.43 -4.34
C HIS A 92 -9.26 3.31 -4.46
N TYR A 93 -8.66 4.09 -5.35
CA TYR A 93 -7.21 4.18 -5.42
C TYR A 93 -6.75 5.63 -5.59
N TRP A 94 -5.51 5.90 -5.15
CA TRP A 94 -4.83 7.17 -5.32
C TRP A 94 -3.56 6.92 -6.13
N PRO A 95 -3.49 7.45 -7.37
CA PRO A 95 -2.34 7.27 -8.23
C PRO A 95 -1.04 7.70 -7.54
N ASN A 96 -0.04 6.84 -7.45
CA ASN A 96 1.29 7.22 -7.03
C ASN A 96 1.91 8.08 -8.14
N ARG A 97 2.42 9.25 -7.78
CA ARG A 97 3.08 10.18 -8.72
C ARG A 97 4.60 10.18 -8.52
N GLY A 98 5.09 9.13 -7.88
CA GLY A 98 6.43 8.99 -7.38
C GLY A 98 6.69 9.90 -6.19
N TYR A 99 7.73 9.55 -5.46
CA TYR A 99 8.27 10.42 -4.43
C TYR A 99 7.29 10.74 -3.29
N GLY A 100 6.38 9.83 -2.96
CA GLY A 100 5.38 9.98 -1.90
C GLY A 100 4.25 10.96 -2.26
N ARG A 101 4.20 11.44 -3.50
CA ARG A 101 3.08 12.27 -3.96
C ARG A 101 1.99 11.37 -4.49
N PHE A 102 0.75 11.65 -4.13
CA PHE A 102 -0.41 10.93 -4.63
C PHE A 102 -1.34 11.84 -5.42
N GLY A 103 -2.02 11.27 -6.41
CA GLY A 103 -3.09 11.91 -7.16
C GLY A 103 -4.41 11.89 -6.39
N ARG A 104 -5.42 12.56 -6.96
CA ARG A 104 -6.78 12.54 -6.43
C ARG A 104 -7.36 11.13 -6.46
N ARG A 105 -8.27 10.86 -5.53
CA ARG A 105 -8.97 9.58 -5.42
C ARG A 105 -9.71 9.24 -6.71
N VAL A 106 -9.53 8.02 -7.19
CA VAL A 106 -10.30 7.42 -8.27
C VAL A 106 -11.12 6.28 -7.69
N ALA A 107 -12.43 6.27 -7.98
CA ALA A 107 -13.28 5.13 -7.64
C ALA A 107 -13.20 4.09 -8.77
N MET A 108 -12.97 2.83 -8.41
CA MET A 108 -13.04 1.75 -9.39
C MET A 108 -14.51 1.51 -9.75
N ALA A 109 -14.84 1.60 -11.04
CA ALA A 109 -16.18 1.29 -11.52
C ALA A 109 -16.39 -0.23 -11.61
N GLY A 110 -17.64 -0.69 -11.45
CA GLY A 110 -18.01 -2.10 -11.65
C GLY A 110 -17.74 -3.04 -10.47
N VAL A 111 -17.11 -2.57 -9.39
CA VAL A 111 -17.18 -3.23 -8.09
C VAL A 111 -18.48 -2.81 -7.42
N GLY A 112 -19.46 -3.70 -7.45
CA GLY A 112 -20.74 -3.49 -6.77
C GLY A 112 -20.52 -3.20 -5.28
N VAL A 113 -21.23 -2.21 -4.75
CA VAL A 113 -21.37 -2.04 -3.30
C VAL A 113 -21.88 -3.38 -2.77
N LEU A 114 -21.13 -3.99 -1.84
CA LEU A 114 -21.53 -5.25 -1.21
C LEU A 114 -22.69 -4.97 -0.22
N GLU A 115 -23.86 -4.67 -0.76
CA GLU A 115 -25.13 -4.76 -0.06
C GLU A 115 -25.54 -6.24 -0.05
N HIS A 116 -24.89 -7.03 0.81
CA HIS A 116 -25.54 -8.10 1.57
C HIS A 116 -24.56 -8.77 2.55
N SER A 117 -25.05 -8.89 3.77
CA SER A 117 -24.52 -9.57 4.93
C SER A 117 -24.16 -11.04 4.64
N ASP A 118 -23.18 -11.56 5.39
CA ASP A 118 -22.82 -12.98 5.51
C ASP A 118 -22.15 -13.66 4.31
N GLN A 119 -20.88 -13.30 4.06
CA GLN A 119 -19.79 -14.23 3.72
C GLN A 119 -18.47 -13.47 3.56
N PHE A 120 -17.82 -13.15 4.69
CA PHE A 120 -16.43 -12.72 4.69
C PHE A 120 -15.61 -13.83 5.36
N LEU A 121 -14.57 -14.29 4.65
CA LEU A 121 -13.60 -15.35 4.99
C LEU A 121 -13.91 -16.78 4.49
N ALA A 122 -14.00 -16.96 3.16
CA ALA A 122 -13.64 -18.23 2.51
C ALA A 122 -13.26 -18.02 1.04
N SER A 123 -12.07 -17.47 0.78
CA SER A 123 -11.39 -17.62 -0.53
C SER A 123 -9.93 -17.15 -0.54
N ALA A 124 -9.44 -16.45 0.48
CA ALA A 124 -8.00 -16.15 0.63
C ALA A 124 -7.15 -17.35 1.13
N GLY A 125 -7.58 -18.58 0.83
CA GLY A 125 -6.99 -19.80 1.38
C GLY A 125 -7.15 -21.01 0.48
N GLN A 126 -6.79 -20.91 -0.81
CA GLN A 126 -6.50 -22.09 -1.64
C GLN A 126 -5.67 -21.78 -2.90
N ALA A 127 -4.53 -21.10 -2.76
CA ALA A 127 -3.46 -21.24 -3.75
C ALA A 127 -2.61 -22.46 -3.35
N ARG A 128 -2.95 -23.60 -3.96
CA ARG A 128 -2.30 -24.90 -3.76
C ARG A 128 -0.79 -24.81 -3.96
N ARG A 129 -0.07 -25.43 -3.03
CA ARG A 129 1.35 -25.79 -3.15
C ARG A 129 1.58 -26.53 -4.48
N HIS A 130 2.19 -25.87 -5.46
CA HIS A 130 2.88 -26.56 -6.54
C HIS A 130 4.38 -26.33 -6.38
N ARG A 131 5.02 -27.43 -5.96
CA ARG A 131 6.45 -27.69 -5.88
C ARG A 131 7.06 -27.55 -7.28
N TRP A 132 7.97 -26.62 -7.48
CA TRP A 132 8.82 -26.59 -8.67
C TRP A 132 10.13 -27.33 -8.36
N ASN A 133 10.31 -28.48 -8.98
CA ASN A 133 11.59 -29.19 -9.04
C ASN A 133 12.44 -28.54 -10.15
N TRP A 134 13.70 -28.20 -9.85
CA TRP A 134 14.71 -27.94 -10.88
C TRP A 134 15.54 -29.20 -11.10
N ALA A 135 15.54 -29.71 -12.34
CA ALA A 135 16.52 -30.64 -12.88
C ALA A 135 16.88 -30.15 -14.29
N GLY A 136 18.18 -30.05 -14.57
CA GLY A 136 18.75 -29.60 -15.84
C GLY A 136 20.09 -28.91 -15.61
#